data_AF-A0A3D1LZD9-F1
#
_entry.id   AF-A0A3D1LZD9-F1
#
_cell.length_a   1.000
_cell.length_b   1.000
_cell.length_c   1.000
_cell.angle_alpha   90.00
_cell.angle_beta   90.00
_cell.angle_gamma   90.00
#
_symmetry.space_group_name_H-M   'P 1'
#
loop_
_entity.id
_entity.type
_entity.pdbx_description
1 polymer ?
#
loop_
_entity_poly.entity_id
_entity_poly.type
_entity_poly.pdbx_seq_one_letter_code
_entity_poly.pdbx_strand_id
1 'polypeptide(L)'
;MGGSIAYEMSLVALGITEYAVISGSHLWDVLAGIVLVNESGATSLMQNLGNSYKSDTGVWSKFENVVDPWESGVTKVSDLRGGVSPLLLTQSGIATTVASNIQSRQNPIKKIAKSIFSQNIIWT
;
A
#
# COMPACT_ATOMS: atom_id res chain seq x y z
N MET A 1 15.57 -2.14 7.77
CA MET A 1 15.25 -1.25 6.63
C MET A 1 16.14 -0.02 6.72
N GLY A 2 16.75 0.36 5.60
CA GLY A 2 17.91 1.26 5.51
C GLY A 2 17.61 2.73 5.78
N GLY A 3 16.38 3.06 6.17
CA GLY A 3 15.95 4.43 6.48
C GLY A 3 15.74 5.33 5.27
N SER A 4 15.91 4.79 4.04
CA SER A 4 15.68 5.51 2.79
C SER A 4 14.83 4.66 1.85
N ILE A 5 13.63 5.16 1.54
CA ILE A 5 12.66 4.50 0.68
C ILE A 5 13.24 4.34 -0.73
N ALA A 6 13.73 5.41 -1.34
CA ALA A 6 14.30 5.37 -2.68
C ALA A 6 15.43 4.34 -2.84
N TYR A 7 16.28 4.18 -1.81
CA TYR A 7 17.34 3.18 -1.81
C TYR A 7 16.77 1.76 -1.81
N GLU A 8 15.78 1.47 -0.97
CA GLU A 8 15.13 0.16 -0.93
C GLU A 8 14.42 -0.19 -2.25
N MET A 9 13.76 0.78 -2.87
CA MET A 9 13.13 0.60 -4.18
C MET A 9 14.17 0.30 -5.27
N SER A 10 15.33 0.96 -5.20
CA SER A 10 16.44 0.75 -6.13
C SER A 10 17.01 -0.66 -6.00
N LEU A 11 17.14 -1.19 -4.78
CA LEU A 11 17.59 -2.57 -4.55
C LEU A 11 16.62 -3.59 -5.12
N VAL A 12 15.31 -3.33 -5.04
CA VAL A 12 14.29 -4.18 -5.66
C VAL A 12 14.39 -4.11 -7.18
N ALA A 13 14.52 -2.92 -7.76
CA ALA A 13 14.67 -2.76 -9.21
C ALA A 13 15.91 -3.47 -9.76
N LEU A 14 17.02 -3.44 -9.02
CA LEU A 14 18.26 -4.14 -9.36
C LEU A 14 18.19 -5.67 -9.13
N GLY A 15 17.14 -6.18 -8.50
CA GLY A 15 17.01 -7.60 -8.16
C GLY A 15 17.92 -8.05 -7.01
N ILE A 16 18.52 -7.12 -6.26
CA ILE A 16 19.33 -7.44 -5.07
C ILE A 16 18.43 -7.88 -3.92
N THR A 17 17.27 -7.24 -3.78
CA THR A 17 16.24 -7.61 -2.81
C THR A 17 15.00 -8.12 -3.53
N GLU A 18 14.51 -9.30 -3.13
CA GLU A 18 13.36 -9.96 -3.75
C GLU A 18 12.04 -9.19 -3.57
N TYR A 19 11.85 -8.58 -2.40
CA TYR A 19 10.70 -7.74 -2.11
C TYR A 19 11.02 -6.66 -1.08
N ALA A 20 10.23 -5.59 -1.08
CA ALA A 20 10.23 -4.55 -0.05
C ALA A 20 8.79 -4.11 0.23
N VAL A 21 8.48 -3.87 1.51
CA VAL A 21 7.19 -3.30 1.93
C VAL A 21 7.43 -1.89 2.44
N ILE A 22 6.92 -0.91 1.72
CA ILE A 22 7.02 0.50 2.07
C ILE A 22 5.71 0.94 2.72
N SER A 23 5.79 1.56 3.89
CA SER A 23 4.63 2.09 4.61
C SER A 23 4.96 3.47 5.20
N GLY A 24 3.94 4.32 5.37
CA GLY A 24 4.12 5.66 5.92
C GLY A 24 4.94 6.61 5.03
N SER A 25 5.01 6.33 3.73
CA SER A 25 5.71 7.16 2.75
C SER A 25 4.83 8.27 2.21
N HIS A 26 5.44 9.37 1.79
CA HIS A 26 4.75 10.38 0.98
C HIS A 26 4.87 10.03 -0.49
N LEU A 27 4.04 10.68 -1.31
CA LEU A 27 3.99 10.42 -2.74
C LEU A 27 5.35 10.65 -3.42
N TRP A 28 6.03 11.74 -3.10
CA TRP A 28 7.33 12.07 -3.69
C TRP A 28 8.45 11.11 -3.29
N ASP A 29 8.33 10.39 -2.16
CA ASP A 29 9.33 9.43 -1.72
C ASP A 29 9.33 8.15 -2.60
N VAL A 30 8.20 7.86 -3.26
CA VAL A 30 7.95 6.59 -3.95
C VAL A 30 7.78 6.72 -5.47
N LEU A 31 7.32 7.88 -5.98
CA LEU A 31 6.99 8.05 -7.40
C LEU A 31 8.10 7.60 -8.36
N ALA A 32 9.32 8.11 -8.17
CA ALA A 32 10.45 7.77 -9.01
C ALA A 32 10.82 6.28 -8.89
N GLY A 33 10.75 5.72 -7.69
CA GLY A 33 11.04 4.32 -7.45
C GLY A 33 10.02 3.38 -8.08
N ILE A 34 8.73 3.76 -8.13
CA ILE A 34 7.68 2.94 -8.75
C ILE A 34 7.96 2.79 -10.25
N VAL A 35 8.31 3.90 -10.91
CA VAL A 35 8.68 3.89 -12.33
C VAL A 35 9.89 2.98 -12.54
N LEU A 36 10.94 3.15 -11.74
CA LEU A 36 12.15 2.32 -11.84
C LEU A 36 11.88 0.82 -11.67
N VAL A 37 11.08 0.44 -10.67
CA VAL A 37 10.72 -0.96 -10.39
C VAL A 37 9.90 -1.55 -11.54
N ASN A 38 8.95 -0.80 -12.09
CA ASN A 38 8.12 -1.31 -13.19
C ASN A 38 8.91 -1.45 -14.50
N GLU A 39 9.81 -0.51 -14.79
CA GLU A 39 10.68 -0.56 -15.98
C GLU A 39 11.77 -1.64 -15.87
N SER A 40 12.14 -2.05 -14.65
CA SER A 40 13.11 -3.15 -14.44
C SER A 40 12.49 -4.55 -14.61
N GLY A 41 11.19 -4.64 -14.89
CA GLY A 41 10.44 -5.90 -14.99
C GLY A 41 9.97 -6.47 -13.64
N ALA A 42 10.20 -5.73 -12.54
CA ALA A 42 9.56 -6.01 -11.26
C ALA A 42 8.15 -5.37 -11.22
N THR A 43 7.39 -5.63 -10.16
CA THR A 43 6.01 -5.17 -10.02
C THR A 43 5.82 -4.37 -8.73
N SER A 44 5.16 -3.21 -8.86
CA SER A 44 4.64 -2.44 -7.73
C SER A 44 3.15 -2.72 -7.49
N LEU A 45 2.82 -3.08 -6.25
CA LEU A 45 1.46 -3.29 -5.78
C LEU A 45 1.14 -2.30 -4.64
N MET A 46 -0.09 -1.83 -4.58
CA MET A 46 -0.60 -0.95 -3.53
C MET A 46 -1.69 -1.67 -2.75
N GLN A 47 -1.69 -1.51 -1.44
CA GLN A 47 -2.73 -2.08 -0.59
C GLN A 47 -4.01 -1.25 -0.67
N ASN A 48 -5.13 -1.88 -1.01
CA ASN A 48 -6.43 -1.21 -0.99
C ASN A 48 -6.98 -1.14 0.45
N LEU A 49 -6.92 0.04 1.07
CA LEU A 49 -7.48 0.28 2.42
C LEU A 49 -9.01 0.47 2.43
N GLY A 50 -9.64 0.68 1.28
CA GLY A 50 -11.06 1.05 1.16
C GLY A 50 -12.05 -0.11 1.28
N ASN A 51 -11.61 -1.36 1.06
CA ASN A 51 -12.49 -2.53 0.96
C ASN A 51 -12.55 -3.44 2.21
N SER A 52 -12.27 -2.88 3.39
CA SER A 52 -12.30 -3.62 4.67
C SER A 52 -13.68 -4.14 5.10
N TYR A 53 -14.74 -3.96 4.28
CA TYR A 53 -16.11 -4.38 4.61
C TYR A 53 -16.51 -5.77 4.10
N LYS A 54 -15.77 -6.38 3.15
CA LYS A 54 -16.12 -7.72 2.60
C LYS A 54 -14.99 -8.73 2.48
N SER A 55 -13.72 -8.36 2.67
CA SER A 55 -12.63 -9.34 2.77
C SER A 55 -11.63 -8.89 3.83
N ASP A 56 -11.34 -9.77 4.79
CA ASP A 56 -10.32 -9.58 5.83
C ASP A 56 -8.88 -9.58 5.27
N THR A 57 -8.74 -9.42 3.96
CA THR A 57 -7.50 -9.50 3.20
C THR A 57 -7.34 -8.19 2.45
N GLY A 58 -6.29 -7.43 2.79
CA GLY A 58 -5.89 -6.24 2.04
C GLY A 58 -5.50 -6.68 0.64
N VAL A 59 -6.41 -6.54 -0.32
CA VAL A 59 -6.17 -6.91 -1.72
C VAL A 59 -5.12 -5.95 -2.26
N TRP A 60 -3.94 -6.50 -2.55
CA TRP A 60 -2.90 -5.82 -3.28
C TRP A 60 -3.36 -5.63 -4.72
N SER A 61 -3.48 -4.38 -5.16
CA SER A 61 -3.80 -4.01 -6.54
C SER A 61 -2.58 -3.40 -7.21
N LYS A 62 -2.52 -3.40 -8.54
CA LYS A 62 -1.46 -2.66 -9.24
C LYS A 62 -1.53 -1.18 -8.88
N PHE A 63 -0.37 -0.55 -8.78
CA PHE A 63 -0.28 0.90 -8.67
C PHE A 63 -0.58 1.51 -10.04
N GLU A 64 -1.82 1.94 -10.25
CA GLU A 64 -2.27 2.56 -11.51
C GLU A 64 -2.42 4.07 -11.34
N ASN A 65 -3.19 4.50 -10.35
CA ASN A 65 -3.49 5.91 -10.11
C ASN A 65 -2.82 6.43 -8.84
N VAL A 66 -2.10 7.54 -8.99
CA VAL A 66 -1.42 8.29 -7.93
C VAL A 66 -2.43 9.01 -7.02
N VAL A 67 -3.48 9.58 -7.62
CA VAL A 67 -4.64 10.17 -6.96
C VAL A 67 -5.86 9.70 -7.73
N ASP A 68 -6.84 9.12 -7.03
CA ASP A 68 -8.07 8.67 -7.65
C ASP A 68 -9.28 9.11 -6.82
N PRO A 69 -10.21 9.92 -7.38
CA PRO A 69 -10.17 10.56 -8.70
C PRO A 69 -9.30 11.84 -8.71
N TRP A 70 -8.51 12.03 -9.79
CA TRP A 70 -7.88 13.33 -10.10
C TRP A 70 -8.89 14.24 -10.79
N GLU A 71 -9.32 15.29 -10.10
CA GLU A 71 -10.27 16.27 -10.60
C GLU A 71 -9.58 17.62 -10.79
N SER A 72 -9.37 18.00 -12.05
CA SER A 72 -8.70 19.25 -12.40
C SER A 72 -9.46 20.45 -11.81
N GLY A 73 -8.78 21.26 -10.99
CA GLY A 73 -9.37 22.40 -10.28
C GLY A 73 -9.96 22.09 -8.90
N VAL A 74 -10.13 20.81 -8.55
CA VAL A 74 -10.60 20.37 -7.23
C VAL A 74 -9.45 19.77 -6.42
N THR A 75 -8.62 18.94 -7.04
CA THR A 75 -7.46 18.32 -6.38
C THR A 75 -6.41 19.39 -6.05
N LYS A 76 -6.10 19.55 -4.77
CA LYS A 76 -5.13 20.53 -4.27
C LYS A 76 -3.77 19.88 -4.07
N VAL A 77 -2.72 20.70 -4.09
CA VAL A 77 -1.35 20.27 -3.73
C VAL A 77 -1.30 19.71 -2.29
N SER A 78 -2.21 20.13 -1.40
CA SER A 78 -2.35 19.54 -0.07
C SER A 78 -2.69 18.06 -0.09
N ASP A 79 -3.45 17.61 -1.09
CA ASP A 79 -3.95 16.24 -1.18
C ASP A 79 -2.81 15.32 -1.62
N LEU A 80 -1.86 15.85 -2.41
CA LEU A 80 -0.61 15.18 -2.78
C LEU A 80 0.40 15.07 -1.63
N ARG A 81 0.22 15.85 -0.54
CA ARG A 81 1.00 15.71 0.69
C ARG A 81 0.47 14.63 1.62
N GLY A 82 -0.67 14.01 1.29
CA GLY A 82 -1.15 12.85 2.02
C GLY A 82 -0.15 11.70 1.99
N GLY A 83 -0.16 10.89 3.04
CA GLY A 83 0.57 9.62 3.04
C GLY A 83 -0.02 8.66 2.00
N VAL A 84 0.84 7.88 1.36
CA VAL A 84 0.44 6.85 0.41
C VAL A 84 0.08 5.57 1.18
N SER A 85 -0.88 4.82 0.65
CA SER A 85 -1.17 3.47 1.16
C SER A 85 0.07 2.58 1.08
N PRO A 86 0.21 1.56 1.94
CA PRO A 86 1.35 0.66 1.90
C PRO A 86 1.58 0.09 0.50
N LEU A 87 2.85 0.10 0.07
CA LEU A 87 3.29 -0.42 -1.21
C LEU A 87 4.10 -1.70 -1.00
N LEU A 88 3.83 -2.69 -1.83
CA LEU A 88 4.60 -3.91 -1.96
C LEU A 88 5.33 -3.87 -3.29
N LEU A 89 6.65 -3.91 -3.24
CA LEU A 89 7.52 -3.95 -4.40
C LEU A 89 8.15 -5.33 -4.44
N THR A 90 8.11 -6.00 -5.58
CA THR A 90 8.53 -7.39 -5.64
C THR A 90 8.86 -7.81 -7.05
N GLN A 91 9.78 -8.77 -7.16
CA GLN A 91 10.07 -9.43 -8.43
C GLN A 91 8.83 -10.17 -8.96
N SER A 92 8.57 -10.05 -10.25
CA SER A 92 7.33 -10.54 -10.87
C SER A 92 7.09 -12.04 -10.68
N GLY A 93 8.17 -12.83 -10.54
CA GLY A 93 8.08 -14.29 -10.31
C GLY A 93 7.53 -14.71 -8.94
N ILE A 94 7.62 -13.84 -7.92
CA ILE A 94 7.17 -14.15 -6.55
C ILE A 94 6.01 -13.25 -6.08
N ALA A 95 5.54 -12.35 -6.94
CA ALA A 95 4.58 -11.31 -6.58
C ALA A 95 3.29 -11.87 -5.98
N THR A 96 2.75 -12.95 -6.55
CA THR A 96 1.52 -13.60 -6.08
C THR A 96 1.70 -14.23 -4.69
N THR A 97 2.80 -14.95 -4.50
CA THR A 97 3.17 -15.58 -3.22
C THR A 97 3.38 -14.54 -2.13
N VAL A 98 4.09 -13.46 -2.42
CA VAL A 98 4.36 -12.41 -1.43
C VAL A 98 3.07 -11.65 -1.11
N ALA A 99 2.29 -11.28 -2.13
CA ALA A 99 1.02 -10.59 -1.93
C ALA A 99 0.01 -11.42 -1.11
N SER A 100 -0.05 -12.74 -1.28
CA SER A 100 -0.97 -13.58 -0.48
C SER A 100 -0.55 -13.74 0.97
N ASN A 101 0.76 -13.65 1.26
CA ASN A 101 1.31 -13.90 2.59
C ASN A 101 1.51 -12.61 3.41
N ILE A 102 1.67 -11.46 2.76
CA ILE A 102 1.82 -10.18 3.46
C ILE A 102 0.43 -9.58 3.71
N GLN A 103 0.03 -9.60 4.99
CA GLN A 103 -1.23 -9.07 5.46
C GLN A 103 -1.02 -7.82 6.31
N SER A 104 -1.90 -6.82 6.16
CA SER A 104 -1.95 -5.70 7.08
C SER A 104 -2.42 -6.20 8.45
N ARG A 105 -1.60 -6.03 9.49
CA ARG A 105 -2.04 -6.33 10.85
C ARG A 105 -3.11 -5.33 11.26
N GLN A 106 -4.36 -5.77 11.31
CA GLN A 106 -5.41 -5.01 11.98
C GLN A 106 -5.08 -4.94 13.47
N ASN A 107 -5.13 -3.74 14.06
CA ASN A 107 -4.93 -3.57 15.49
C ASN A 107 -5.99 -4.38 16.26
N PRO A 108 -5.61 -5.40 17.07
CA PRO A 108 -6.57 -6.27 17.76
C PRO A 108 -7.50 -5.46 18.68
N ILE A 109 -7.00 -4.35 19.23
CA ILE A 109 -7.76 -3.39 20.05
C ILE A 109 -8.91 -2.75 19.25
N LYS A 110 -8.69 -2.37 17.99
CA LYS A 110 -9.76 -1.83 17.12
C LYS A 110 -10.82 -2.89 16.81
N LYS A 111 -10.41 -4.16 16.63
CA LYS A 111 -11.33 -5.29 16.39
C LYS A 111 -12.20 -5.56 17.61
N ILE A 112 -11.62 -5.55 18.81
CA ILE A 112 -12.32 -5.73 20.08
C ILE A 112 -13.27 -4.54 20.35
N ALA A 113 -12.79 -3.31 20.23
CA ALA A 113 -13.63 -2.12 20.42
C ALA A 113 -14.83 -2.14 19.45
N LYS A 114 -14.61 -2.42 18.17
CA LYS A 114 -15.69 -2.53 17.18
C LYS A 114 -16.68 -3.66 17.53
N SER A 115 -16.19 -4.81 18.00
CA SER A 115 -17.06 -5.92 18.42
C SER A 115 -17.95 -5.54 19.61
N ILE A 116 -17.42 -4.80 20.59
CA ILE A 116 -18.16 -4.38 21.77
C ILE A 116 -19.19 -3.30 21.41
N PHE A 117 -18.78 -2.28 20.64
CA PHE A 117 -19.67 -1.17 20.28
C PHE A 117 -20.72 -1.54 19.21
N SER A 118 -20.48 -2.56 18.38
CA SER A 118 -21.48 -3.06 17.42
C SER A 118 -22.61 -3.85 18.08
N GLN A 119 -22.41 -4.42 19.29
CA GLN A 119 -23.44 -5.18 20.01
C GLN A 119 -24.47 -4.27 20.69
N ASN A 120 -24.14 -3.00 20.96
CA ASN A 120 -24.99 -2.06 21.67
C ASN A 120 -26.00 -1.30 20.79
N ILE A 121 -26.09 -1.59 19.49
CA ILE A 121 -26.98 -0.89 18.55
C ILE A 121 -28.28 -1.69 18.26
N ILE A 122 -28.45 -2.90 18.83
CA ILE A 122 -29.60 -3.78 18.53
C ILE A 122 -30.79 -3.60 19.51
N TRP A 123 -30.73 -2.68 20.47
CA TRP A 123 -31.83 -2.44 21.42
C TRP A 123 -32.17 -0.96 21.60
N THR A 124 -32.92 -0.39 20.66
CA THR A 124 -33.84 0.76 20.82
C THR A 124 -34.86 0.69 19.70
#